data_AF-A0A6N9UWI1-F1
#
_entry.id   AF-A0A6N9UWI1-F1
#
_cell.length_a   1.000
_cell.length_b   1.000
_cell.length_c   1.000
_cell.angle_alpha   90.00
_cell.angle_beta   90.00
_cell.angle_gamma   90.00
#
_symmetry.space_group_name_H-M   'P 1'
#
loop_
_entity.id
_entity.type
_entity.pdbx_description
1 polymer ?
#
loop_
_entity_poly.entity_id
_entity_poly.type
_entity_poly.pdbx_seq_one_letter_code
_entity_poly.pdbx_strand_id
1 'polypeptide(L)'
;WRERASLDLRGAGWITGARLAATPAGLALLWLIPERSLGLFVGVATVLAAVVSLTAPTFAPGRAAYVGAGAVTGLTETATGVGGPPLALVYQHRPPAELRSTVAACFLVGEVASLLLLFATGKAAPAELGQAALLLPAIAVGAWLSRLVHHRLDARRMRLFVLVFALVSGLVLMLGV
;
A
#
# COMPACT_ATOMS: atom_id res chain seq x y z
N TRP A 1 0.95 7.23 17.33
CA TRP A 1 2.18 7.18 18.16
C TRP A 1 2.02 6.39 19.48
N ARG A 2 0.94 5.60 19.66
CA ARG A 2 0.63 4.89 20.93
C ARG A 2 1.05 3.40 20.96
N GLU A 3 1.54 2.85 19.86
CA GLU A 3 1.74 1.39 19.66
C GLU A 3 3.16 1.02 19.19
N ARG A 4 4.17 1.87 19.44
CA ARG A 4 5.57 1.62 19.01
C ARG A 4 6.16 0.34 19.60
N ALA A 5 5.72 -0.05 20.79
CA ALA A 5 6.21 -1.21 21.51
C ALA A 5 5.79 -2.55 20.87
N SER A 6 4.75 -2.56 20.03
CA SER A 6 4.28 -3.76 19.33
C SER A 6 4.88 -3.93 17.94
N LEU A 7 5.91 -3.16 17.58
CA LEU A 7 6.47 -3.18 16.24
C LEU A 7 7.35 -4.43 16.04
N ASP A 8 7.03 -5.25 15.05
CA ASP A 8 7.83 -6.42 14.68
C ASP A 8 9.03 -5.99 13.83
N LEU A 9 10.14 -5.65 14.49
CA LEU A 9 11.36 -5.17 13.84
C LEU A 9 11.96 -6.21 12.88
N ARG A 10 11.79 -7.50 13.15
CA ARG A 10 12.40 -8.56 12.35
C ARG A 10 11.62 -8.77 11.06
N GLY A 11 10.29 -8.88 11.13
CA GLY A 11 9.44 -8.93 9.94
C GLY A 11 9.51 -7.63 9.14
N ALA A 12 9.49 -6.48 9.80
CA ALA A 12 9.65 -5.17 9.18
C ALA A 12 10.96 -5.05 8.40
N GLY A 13 12.07 -5.56 8.95
CA GLY A 13 13.37 -5.56 8.27
C GLY A 13 13.36 -6.36 6.97
N TRP A 14 12.80 -7.57 6.96
CA TRP A 14 12.69 -8.39 5.76
C TRP A 14 11.77 -7.76 4.70
N ILE A 15 10.62 -7.26 5.13
CA ILE A 15 9.66 -6.57 4.25
C ILE A 15 10.31 -5.34 3.63
N THR A 16 10.89 -4.48 4.46
CA THR A 16 11.46 -3.21 4.01
C THR A 16 12.65 -3.46 3.11
N GLY A 17 13.55 -4.39 3.44
CA GLY A 17 14.67 -4.75 2.58
C GLY A 17 14.22 -5.26 1.21
N ALA A 18 13.24 -6.16 1.17
CA ALA A 18 12.69 -6.67 -0.09
C ALA A 18 11.95 -5.58 -0.89
N ARG A 19 11.21 -4.70 -0.19
CA ARG A 19 10.49 -3.57 -0.80
C ARG A 19 11.46 -2.60 -1.46
N LEU A 20 12.52 -2.21 -0.76
CA LEU A 20 13.55 -1.31 -1.30
C LEU A 20 14.24 -1.92 -2.51
N ALA A 21 14.55 -3.22 -2.47
CA ALA A 21 15.13 -3.93 -3.61
C ALA A 21 14.18 -4.00 -4.82
N ALA A 22 12.86 -4.08 -4.59
CA ALA A 22 11.84 -4.15 -5.63
C ALA A 22 11.38 -2.77 -6.16
N THR A 23 11.67 -1.69 -5.44
CA THR A 23 11.26 -0.31 -5.78
C THR A 23 11.74 0.11 -7.19
N PRO A 24 13.01 -0.16 -7.60
CA PRO A 24 13.46 0.14 -8.96
C PRO A 24 12.70 -0.64 -10.04
N ALA A 25 12.27 -1.87 -9.75
CA ALA A 25 11.47 -2.66 -10.68
C ALA A 25 10.05 -2.09 -10.84
N GLY A 26 9.44 -1.61 -9.74
CA GLY A 26 8.17 -0.88 -9.79
C GLY A 26 8.28 0.41 -10.61
N LEU A 27 9.38 1.16 -10.44
CA LEU A 27 9.65 2.32 -11.29
C LEU A 27 9.85 1.93 -12.76
N ALA A 28 10.65 0.91 -13.04
CA ALA A 28 10.88 0.43 -14.41
C ALA A 28 9.57 0.00 -15.09
N LEU A 29 8.63 -0.56 -14.31
CA LEU A 29 7.30 -0.91 -14.81
C LEU A 29 6.54 0.33 -15.29
N LEU A 30 6.67 1.46 -14.60
CA LEU A 30 6.11 2.76 -15.02
C LEU A 30 6.73 3.27 -16.33
N TRP A 31 7.96 2.87 -16.65
CA TRP A 31 8.63 3.23 -17.91
C TRP A 31 8.19 2.35 -19.08
N LEU A 32 7.89 1.09 -18.80
CA LEU A 32 7.52 0.09 -19.81
C LEU A 32 6.03 0.16 -20.17
N ILE A 33 5.17 0.63 -19.25
CA ILE A 33 3.73 0.70 -19.46
C ILE A 33 3.35 2.06 -20.09
N PRO A 34 2.71 2.07 -21.27
CA PRO A 34 2.16 3.30 -21.85
C PRO A 34 1.12 3.94 -20.93
N GLU A 35 1.02 5.27 -20.92
CA GLU A 35 0.07 6.01 -20.06
C GLU A 35 -1.38 5.53 -20.23
N ARG A 36 -1.80 5.19 -21.46
CA ARG A 36 -3.12 4.62 -21.75
C ARG A 36 -3.38 3.28 -21.08
N SER A 37 -2.34 2.52 -20.76
CA SER A 37 -2.42 1.19 -20.13
C SER A 37 -2.15 1.23 -18.63
N LEU A 38 -1.72 2.37 -18.07
CA LEU A 38 -1.51 2.53 -16.62
C LEU A 38 -2.82 2.33 -15.85
N GLY A 39 -3.94 2.90 -16.34
CA GLY A 39 -5.25 2.71 -15.72
C GLY A 39 -5.64 1.23 -15.65
N LEU A 40 -5.48 0.49 -16.76
CA LEU A 40 -5.73 -0.95 -16.80
C LEU A 40 -4.84 -1.71 -15.81
N PHE A 41 -3.54 -1.37 -15.75
CA PHE A 41 -2.60 -2.03 -14.86
C PHE A 41 -2.92 -1.78 -13.37
N VAL A 42 -3.18 -0.53 -13.00
CA VAL A 42 -3.63 -0.13 -11.65
C VAL A 42 -4.94 -0.85 -11.31
N GLY A 43 -5.88 -0.91 -12.24
CA GLY A 43 -7.16 -1.61 -12.08
C GLY A 43 -6.98 -3.10 -11.81
N VAL A 44 -6.20 -3.80 -12.65
CA VAL A 44 -5.87 -5.22 -12.47
C VAL A 44 -5.16 -5.47 -11.15
N ALA A 45 -4.15 -4.68 -10.83
CA ALA A 45 -3.41 -4.80 -9.57
C ALA A 45 -4.33 -4.61 -8.36
N THR A 46 -5.20 -3.60 -8.39
CA THR A 46 -6.16 -3.31 -7.31
C THR A 46 -7.17 -4.43 -7.14
N VAL A 47 -7.75 -4.93 -8.24
CA VAL A 47 -8.70 -6.07 -8.21
C VAL A 47 -8.01 -7.32 -7.68
N LEU A 48 -6.82 -7.67 -8.17
CA LEU A 48 -6.06 -8.82 -7.68
C LEU A 48 -5.77 -8.70 -6.19
N ALA A 49 -5.35 -7.52 -5.73
CA ALA A 49 -5.03 -7.28 -4.34
C ALA A 49 -6.28 -7.38 -3.44
N ALA A 50 -7.44 -6.93 -3.92
CA ALA A 50 -8.72 -7.11 -3.24
C ALA A 50 -9.18 -8.58 -3.21
N VAL A 51 -9.05 -9.31 -4.31
CA VAL A 51 -9.39 -10.75 -4.40
C VAL A 51 -8.50 -11.56 -3.47
N VAL A 52 -7.17 -11.35 -3.51
CA VAL A 52 -6.22 -12.00 -2.60
C VAL A 52 -6.56 -11.67 -1.15
N SER A 53 -6.92 -10.42 -0.84
CA SER A 53 -7.37 -10.06 0.49
C SER A 53 -8.62 -10.85 0.93
N LEU A 54 -9.53 -11.20 0.02
CA LEU A 54 -10.73 -12.01 0.34
C LEU A 54 -10.42 -13.49 0.53
N THR A 55 -9.55 -14.05 -0.30
CA THR A 55 -9.41 -15.50 -0.47
C THR A 55 -8.19 -16.09 0.21
N ALA A 56 -7.25 -15.27 0.68
CA ALA A 56 -5.99 -15.74 1.23
C ALA A 56 -6.21 -16.66 2.46
N PRO A 57 -5.70 -17.90 2.40
CA PRO A 57 -5.81 -18.82 3.51
C PRO A 57 -4.96 -18.38 4.70
N THR A 58 -5.29 -18.90 5.87
CA THR A 58 -4.50 -18.71 7.08
C THR A 58 -3.15 -19.43 6.95
N PHE A 59 -2.05 -18.72 7.12
CA PHE A 59 -0.72 -19.31 7.19
C PHE A 59 0.14 -18.63 8.26
N ALA A 60 1.10 -19.37 8.80
CA ALA A 60 2.13 -18.83 9.69
C ALA A 60 3.21 -18.16 8.83
N PRO A 61 3.40 -16.83 8.91
CA PRO A 61 4.33 -16.15 8.02
C PRO A 61 5.77 -16.49 8.34
N GLY A 62 6.46 -17.11 7.38
CA GLY A 62 7.91 -17.30 7.40
C GLY A 62 8.68 -16.17 6.70
N ARG A 63 10.01 -16.26 6.69
CA ARG A 63 10.89 -15.28 6.03
C ARG A 63 10.56 -15.11 4.55
N ALA A 64 10.25 -16.19 3.84
CA ALA A 64 9.85 -16.14 2.43
C ALA A 64 8.55 -15.33 2.21
N ALA A 65 7.59 -15.43 3.14
CA ALA A 65 6.36 -14.66 3.07
C ALA A 65 6.62 -13.16 3.30
N TYR A 66 7.48 -12.80 4.27
CA TYR A 66 7.87 -11.39 4.48
C TYR A 66 8.58 -10.79 3.28
N VAL A 67 9.53 -11.53 2.68
CA VAL A 67 10.25 -11.09 1.48
C VAL A 67 9.31 -10.98 0.28
N GLY A 68 8.46 -11.99 0.05
CA GLY A 68 7.48 -11.95 -1.04
C GLY A 68 6.49 -10.79 -0.89
N ALA A 69 5.97 -10.59 0.32
CA ALA A 69 5.08 -9.47 0.59
C ALA A 69 5.78 -8.13 0.38
N GLY A 70 7.02 -7.96 0.86
CA GLY A 70 7.81 -6.76 0.63
C GLY A 70 8.09 -6.51 -0.86
N ALA A 71 8.46 -7.54 -1.62
CA ALA A 71 8.73 -7.42 -3.05
C ALA A 71 7.48 -7.03 -3.86
N VAL A 72 6.36 -7.72 -3.63
CA VAL A 72 5.08 -7.41 -4.29
C VAL A 72 4.64 -5.99 -3.92
N THR A 73 4.75 -5.63 -2.64
CA THR A 73 4.45 -4.28 -2.15
C THR A 73 5.33 -3.24 -2.84
N GLY A 74 6.65 -3.44 -2.93
CA GLY A 74 7.54 -2.49 -3.60
C GLY A 74 7.25 -2.32 -5.09
N LEU A 75 6.96 -3.41 -5.80
CA LEU A 75 6.57 -3.35 -7.20
C LEU A 75 5.24 -2.61 -7.41
N THR A 76 4.21 -3.01 -6.68
CA THR A 76 2.84 -2.51 -6.87
C THR A 76 2.64 -1.11 -6.31
N GLU A 77 3.19 -0.82 -5.13
CA GLU A 77 3.08 0.49 -4.49
C GLU A 77 3.82 1.57 -5.28
N THR A 78 5.05 1.31 -5.75
CA THR A 78 5.78 2.29 -6.57
C THR A 78 5.14 2.51 -7.94
N ALA A 79 4.58 1.46 -8.56
CA ALA A 79 3.94 1.58 -9.88
C ALA A 79 2.51 2.13 -9.83
N THR A 80 1.75 1.87 -8.76
CA THR A 80 0.30 2.11 -8.70
C THR A 80 -0.19 2.86 -7.47
N GLY A 81 0.67 3.05 -6.46
CA GLY A 81 0.27 3.57 -5.14
C GLY A 81 -0.45 2.55 -4.25
N VAL A 82 -0.62 1.30 -4.70
CA VAL A 82 -1.37 0.25 -3.97
C VAL A 82 -0.43 -0.87 -3.53
N GLY A 83 -0.04 -0.87 -2.24
CA GLY A 83 0.87 -1.88 -1.66
C GLY A 83 0.37 -2.61 -0.41
N GLY A 84 -0.83 -2.27 0.09
CA GLY A 84 -1.29 -2.75 1.40
C GLY A 84 -1.66 -4.23 1.52
N PRO A 85 -2.31 -4.85 0.52
CA PRO A 85 -2.82 -6.22 0.66
C PRO A 85 -1.78 -7.30 1.00
N PRO A 86 -0.57 -7.35 0.39
CA PRO A 86 0.44 -8.34 0.77
C PRO A 86 0.89 -8.20 2.24
N LEU A 87 1.09 -6.97 2.71
CA LEU A 87 1.48 -6.71 4.10
C LEU A 87 0.35 -7.04 5.08
N ALA A 88 -0.89 -6.66 4.74
CA ALA A 88 -2.06 -6.97 5.55
C ALA A 88 -2.26 -8.49 5.68
N LEU A 89 -2.08 -9.23 4.60
CA LEU A 89 -2.20 -10.68 4.54
C LEU A 89 -1.16 -11.41 5.40
N VAL A 90 0.09 -10.92 5.41
CA VAL A 90 1.16 -11.47 6.25
C VAL A 90 0.93 -11.17 7.74
N TYR A 91 0.33 -10.03 8.09
CA TYR A 91 0.05 -9.67 9.48
C TYR A 91 -1.40 -9.95 9.92
N GLN A 92 -2.25 -10.54 9.08
CA GLN A 92 -3.71 -10.61 9.30
C GLN A 92 -4.15 -11.30 10.61
N HIS A 93 -3.30 -12.18 11.16
CA HIS A 93 -3.54 -12.91 12.41
C HIS A 93 -2.76 -12.36 13.61
N ARG A 94 -1.95 -11.31 13.42
CA ARG A 94 -1.21 -10.66 14.49
C ARG A 94 -2.12 -9.66 15.23
N PRO A 95 -1.79 -9.30 16.48
CA PRO A 95 -2.52 -8.28 17.21
C PRO A 95 -2.68 -7.01 16.35
N PRO A 96 -3.86 -6.36 16.35
CA PRO A 96 -4.11 -5.19 15.50
C PRO A 96 -3.08 -4.06 15.67
N ALA A 97 -2.54 -3.90 16.88
CA ALA A 97 -1.50 -2.92 17.17
C ALA A 97 -0.17 -3.24 16.46
N GLU A 98 0.24 -4.51 16.43
CA GLU A 98 1.44 -4.98 15.73
C GLU A 98 1.29 -4.84 14.22
N LEU A 99 0.13 -5.21 13.67
CA LEU A 99 -0.18 -5.02 12.25
C LEU A 99 -0.07 -3.54 11.89
N ARG A 100 -0.80 -2.65 12.58
CA ARG A 100 -0.83 -1.22 12.22
C ARG A 100 0.54 -0.57 12.36
N SER A 101 1.25 -0.83 13.46
CA SER A 101 2.56 -0.22 13.71
C SER A 101 3.62 -0.71 12.72
N THR A 102 3.66 -2.02 12.44
CA THR A 102 4.62 -2.61 11.51
C THR A 102 4.36 -2.21 10.07
N VAL A 103 3.11 -2.30 9.61
CA VAL A 103 2.72 -1.88 8.26
C VAL A 103 2.97 -0.39 8.04
N ALA A 104 2.61 0.47 9.00
CA ALA A 104 2.86 1.91 8.89
C ALA A 104 4.35 2.24 8.82
N ALA A 105 5.20 1.54 9.59
CA ALA A 105 6.64 1.73 9.55
C ALA A 105 7.25 1.28 8.20
N CYS A 106 6.84 0.10 7.72
CA CYS A 106 7.28 -0.41 6.42
C CYS A 106 6.85 0.54 5.30
N PHE A 107 5.62 1.07 5.37
CA PHE A 107 5.11 2.05 4.41
C PHE A 107 5.90 3.34 4.43
N LEU A 108 6.10 3.95 5.59
CA LEU A 108 6.84 5.20 5.71
C LEU A 108 8.24 5.10 5.09
N VAL A 109 8.99 4.04 5.41
CA VAL A 109 10.37 3.88 4.91
C VAL A 109 10.40 3.73 3.40
N GLY A 110 9.59 2.85 2.83
CA GLY A 110 9.62 2.64 1.38
C GLY A 110 8.93 3.74 0.58
N GLU A 111 8.02 4.54 1.18
CA GLU A 111 7.45 5.72 0.52
C GLU A 111 8.51 6.81 0.37
N VAL A 112 9.28 7.07 1.44
CA VAL A 112 10.45 7.96 1.37
C VAL A 112 11.43 7.48 0.29
N ALA A 113 11.73 6.18 0.24
CA ALA A 113 12.61 5.64 -0.78
C ALA A 113 12.05 5.73 -2.21
N SER A 114 10.75 5.46 -2.39
CA SER A 114 10.07 5.55 -3.68
C SER A 114 10.07 7.00 -4.18
N LEU A 115 9.74 7.96 -3.31
CA LEU A 115 9.80 9.39 -3.63
C LEU A 115 11.22 9.81 -4.00
N LEU A 116 12.21 9.45 -3.19
CA LEU A 116 13.62 9.76 -3.50
C LEU A 116 14.02 9.21 -4.87
N LEU A 117 13.61 7.99 -5.20
CA LEU A 117 13.91 7.39 -6.50
C LEU A 117 13.18 8.10 -7.65
N LEU A 118 11.91 8.46 -7.48
CA LEU A 118 11.12 9.23 -8.45
C LEU A 118 11.75 10.61 -8.73
N PHE A 119 12.17 11.33 -7.70
CA PHE A 119 12.88 12.61 -7.85
C PHE A 119 14.25 12.44 -8.49
N ALA A 120 15.04 11.43 -8.06
CA ALA A 120 16.37 11.17 -8.60
C ALA A 120 16.35 10.76 -10.08
N THR A 121 15.25 10.14 -10.55
CA THR A 121 15.07 9.72 -11.93
C THR A 121 14.30 10.73 -12.79
N GLY A 122 13.96 11.90 -12.24
CA GLY A 122 13.25 12.97 -12.94
C GLY A 122 11.78 12.67 -13.25
N LYS A 123 11.20 11.65 -12.62
CA LYS A 123 9.78 11.27 -12.78
C LYS A 123 8.85 12.04 -11.85
N ALA A 124 9.39 12.69 -10.82
CA ALA A 124 8.68 13.66 -9.99
C ALA A 124 9.37 15.02 -10.08
N ALA A 125 8.59 16.08 -10.22
CA ALA A 125 9.10 17.45 -10.29
C ALA A 125 8.94 18.17 -8.94
N PRO A 126 9.90 19.01 -8.51
CA PRO A 126 9.75 19.77 -7.26
C PRO A 126 8.49 20.64 -7.21
N ALA A 127 7.97 21.05 -8.37
CA ALA A 127 6.71 21.79 -8.48
C ALA A 127 5.50 20.97 -7.99
N GLU A 128 5.52 19.64 -8.15
CA GLU A 128 4.46 18.74 -7.68
C GLU A 128 4.38 18.70 -6.15
N LEU A 129 5.48 19.02 -5.43
CA LEU A 129 5.45 19.12 -3.96
C LEU A 129 4.52 20.23 -3.49
N GLY A 130 4.42 21.34 -4.23
CA GLY A 130 3.47 22.41 -3.93
C GLY A 130 2.02 21.96 -4.09
N GLN A 131 1.73 21.17 -5.14
CA GLN A 131 0.41 20.57 -5.35
C GLN A 131 0.09 19.52 -4.28
N ALA A 132 1.05 18.70 -3.89
CA ALA A 132 0.91 17.75 -2.79
C ALA A 132 0.63 18.47 -1.45
N ALA A 133 1.27 19.61 -1.20
CA ALA A 133 1.04 20.42 -0.01
C ALA A 133 -0.40 20.96 0.07
N LEU A 134 -1.01 21.31 -1.08
CA LEU A 134 -2.42 21.71 -1.17
C LEU A 134 -3.40 20.59 -0.79
N LEU A 135 -2.97 19.32 -0.85
CA LEU A 135 -3.78 18.17 -0.45
C LEU A 135 -3.67 17.84 1.05
N LEU A 136 -2.67 18.39 1.76
CA LEU A 136 -2.50 18.15 3.21
C LEU A 136 -3.74 18.49 4.05
N PRO A 137 -4.48 19.61 3.80
CA PRO A 137 -5.71 19.90 4.52
C PRO A 137 -6.78 18.83 4.31
N ALA A 138 -6.94 18.35 3.07
CA ALA A 138 -7.91 17.30 2.75
C ALA A 138 -7.55 15.98 3.46
N ILE A 139 -6.26 15.62 3.48
CA ILE A 139 -5.76 14.46 4.24
C ILE A 139 -6.03 14.64 5.74
N ALA A 140 -5.80 15.84 6.30
CA ALA A 140 -6.05 16.13 7.70
C ALA A 140 -7.54 16.01 8.07
N VAL A 141 -8.42 16.54 7.23
CA VAL A 141 -9.88 16.42 7.39
C VAL A 141 -10.32 14.95 7.29
N GLY A 142 -9.82 14.21 6.30
CA GLY A 142 -10.10 12.77 6.17
C GLY A 142 -9.63 11.97 7.38
N ALA A 143 -8.43 12.26 7.89
CA ALA A 143 -7.90 11.63 9.10
C ALA A 143 -8.71 11.99 10.35
N TRP A 144 -9.21 13.22 10.46
CA TRP A 144 -10.08 13.64 11.54
C TRP A 144 -11.44 12.93 11.48
N LEU A 145 -12.11 12.94 10.32
CA LEU A 145 -13.36 12.23 10.09
C LEU A 145 -13.23 10.73 10.37
N SER A 146 -12.12 10.11 9.93
CA SER A 146 -11.83 8.70 10.20
C SER A 146 -11.84 8.40 11.71
N ARG A 147 -11.24 9.27 12.54
CA ARG A 147 -11.24 9.09 14.01
C ARG A 147 -12.65 9.16 14.61
N LEU A 148 -13.50 10.06 14.11
CA LEU A 148 -14.89 10.21 14.58
C LEU A 148 -15.72 8.97 14.26
N VAL A 149 -15.53 8.40 13.07
CA VAL A 149 -16.35 7.29 12.57
C VAL A 149 -15.81 5.93 13.00
N HIS A 150 -14.52 5.77 13.31
CA HIS A 150 -13.94 4.45 13.61
C HIS A 150 -14.59 3.75 14.82
N HIS A 151 -15.13 4.50 15.78
CA HIS A 151 -15.82 3.94 16.94
C HIS A 151 -17.21 3.39 16.61
N ARG A 152 -17.79 3.76 15.46
CA ARG A 152 -19.15 3.40 15.05
C ARG A 152 -19.22 2.28 14.01
N LEU A 153 -18.08 1.79 13.53
CA LEU A 153 -18.01 0.80 12.44
C LEU A 153 -17.37 -0.51 12.90
N ASP A 154 -18.10 -1.60 12.70
CA ASP A 154 -17.56 -2.94 12.89
C ASP A 154 -16.41 -3.21 11.90
N ALA A 155 -15.31 -3.77 12.39
CA ALA A 155 -14.13 -4.09 11.58
C ALA A 155 -14.47 -4.95 10.34
N ARG A 156 -15.44 -5.87 10.46
CA ARG A 156 -15.91 -6.71 9.35
C ARG A 156 -16.61 -5.90 8.25
N ARG A 157 -17.46 -4.94 8.64
CA ARG A 157 -18.19 -4.06 7.70
C ARG A 157 -17.24 -3.10 7.01
N MET A 158 -16.30 -2.51 7.77
CA MET A 158 -15.25 -1.65 7.23
C MET A 158 -14.42 -2.40 6.18
N ARG A 159 -13.95 -3.61 6.52
CA ARG A 159 -13.18 -4.45 5.60
C ARG A 159 -13.96 -4.73 4.32
N LEU A 160 -15.23 -5.15 4.45
CA LEU A 160 -16.06 -5.41 3.27
C LEU A 160 -16.25 -4.16 2.41
N PHE A 161 -16.52 -3.01 3.02
CA PHE A 161 -16.72 -1.75 2.31
C PHE A 161 -15.47 -1.34 1.53
N VAL A 162 -14.29 -1.39 2.17
CA VAL A 162 -13.01 -1.07 1.52
C VAL A 162 -12.73 -2.01 0.35
N LEU A 163 -13.01 -3.29 0.50
CA LEU A 163 -12.78 -4.27 -0.57
C LEU A 163 -13.77 -4.14 -1.73
N VAL A 164 -15.05 -3.91 -1.45
CA VAL A 164 -16.05 -3.61 -2.50
C VAL A 164 -15.67 -2.33 -3.24
N PHE A 165 -15.28 -1.29 -2.51
CA PHE A 165 -14.82 -0.04 -3.10
C PHE A 165 -13.58 -0.24 -3.98
N ALA A 166 -12.60 -1.01 -3.52
CA ALA A 166 -11.40 -1.35 -4.29
C ALA A 166 -11.75 -2.15 -5.55
N LEU A 167 -12.65 -3.14 -5.46
CA LEU A 167 -13.10 -3.93 -6.61
C LEU A 167 -13.82 -3.05 -7.64
N VAL A 168 -14.76 -2.22 -7.20
CA VAL A 168 -15.50 -1.31 -8.08
C VAL A 168 -14.55 -0.31 -8.73
N SER A 169 -13.71 0.36 -7.95
CA SER A 169 -12.74 1.33 -8.48
C SER A 169 -11.76 0.68 -9.46
N GLY A 170 -11.27 -0.53 -9.14
CA GLY A 170 -10.39 -1.27 -10.03
C GLY A 170 -11.08 -1.66 -11.33
N LEU A 171 -12.32 -2.13 -11.29
CA LEU A 171 -13.12 -2.44 -12.48
C LEU A 171 -13.38 -1.19 -13.33
N VAL A 172 -13.68 -0.05 -12.72
CA VAL A 172 -13.87 1.23 -13.43
C VAL A 172 -12.60 1.62 -14.19
N LEU A 173 -11.43 1.54 -13.54
CA LEU A 173 -10.14 1.78 -14.17
C LEU A 173 -9.84 0.80 -15.32
N MET A 174 -10.26 -0.47 -15.20
CA MET A 174 -10.10 -1.47 -16.28
C MET A 174 -11.00 -1.21 -17.47
N LEU A 175 -12.21 -0.66 -17.24
CA LEU A 175 -13.16 -0.30 -18.29
C LEU A 175 -12.81 1.03 -18.97
N GLY A 176 -11.86 1.79 -18.41
CA GLY A 176 -11.43 3.08 -18.95
C GLY A 176 -12.50 4.17 -18.84
N VAL A 177 -13.42 4.03 -17.88
CA VAL A 177 -14.48 5.00 -17.55
C VAL A 177 -13.99 5.90 -16.41
#